data_AF-T1BBH3-F1
#
_entry.id   AF-T1BBH3-F1
#
_cell.length_a   1.000
_cell.length_b   1.000
_cell.length_c   1.000
_cell.angle_alpha   90.00
_cell.angle_beta   90.00
_cell.angle_gamma   90.00
#
_symmetry.space_group_name_H-M   'P 1'
#
loop_
_entity.id
_entity.type
_entity.pdbx_description
1 polymer ?
#
loop_
_entity_poly.entity_id
_entity_poly.type
_entity_poly.pdbx_seq_one_letter_code
_entity_poly.pdbx_strand_id
1 'polypeptide(L)' 'ARQVGVPYIVVFLNKCDAVDDPELIDLVEMEVRELLSKYQFPGDDVPVIRGSALGALNGEGAVGSED' A
#
# COMPACT_ATOMS: atom_id res chain seq x y z
N ALA A 1 1.68 -9.74 14.10
CA ALA A 1 0.66 -8.73 14.45
C ALA A 1 -0.43 -9.29 15.38
N ARG A 2 -1.15 -10.37 15.00
CA ARG A 2 -2.27 -10.88 15.83
C ARG A 2 -1.85 -11.44 17.19
N GLN A 3 -0.69 -12.10 17.27
CA GLN A 3 -0.15 -12.67 18.51
C GLN A 3 0.34 -11.61 19.53
N VAL A 4 0.44 -10.35 19.11
CA VAL A 4 0.92 -9.21 19.93
C VAL A 4 -0.13 -8.10 20.09
N GLY A 5 -1.40 -8.37 19.69
CA GLY A 5 -2.53 -7.49 19.98
C GLY A 5 -2.57 -6.15 19.25
N VAL A 6 -2.04 -6.07 18.02
CA VAL A 6 -2.08 -4.81 17.24
C VAL A 6 -3.53 -4.43 16.90
N PRO A 7 -4.02 -3.24 17.31
CA PRO A 7 -5.42 -2.87 17.15
C PRO A 7 -5.78 -2.42 15.72
N TYR A 8 -4.83 -1.83 14.99
CA TYR A 8 -5.03 -1.29 13.64
C TYR A 8 -3.77 -1.49 12.79
N ILE A 9 -3.97 -1.76 11.50
CA ILE A 9 -2.90 -1.92 10.51
C ILE A 9 -3.16 -0.95 9.36
N VAL A 10 -2.09 -0.38 8.83
CA VAL A 10 -2.08 0.40 7.58
C VAL A 10 -1.04 -0.24 6.66
N VAL A 11 -1.37 -0.35 5.38
CA VAL A 11 -0.47 -0.93 4.36
C VAL A 11 0.08 0.19 3.49
N PHE A 12 1.39 0.19 3.28
CA PHE A 12 2.05 1.02 2.29
C PHE A 12 2.67 0.13 1.22
N LEU A 13 2.11 0.14 0.02
CA LEU A 13 2.69 -0.50 -1.17
C LEU A 13 3.77 0.43 -1.72
N ASN A 14 5.02 0.06 -1.45
CA ASN A 14 6.19 0.84 -1.84
C ASN A 14 6.69 0.48 -3.24
N LYS A 15 7.47 1.38 -3.84
CA LYS A 15 8.08 1.25 -5.17
C LYS A 15 7.08 1.19 -6.31
N CYS A 16 5.92 1.81 -6.15
CA CYS A 16 4.93 1.91 -7.22
C CYS A 16 5.46 2.72 -8.43
N ASP A 17 6.50 3.53 -8.24
CA ASP A 17 7.23 4.23 -9.30
C ASP A 17 8.04 3.30 -10.22
N ALA A 18 8.40 2.11 -9.76
CA ALA A 18 9.17 1.14 -10.53
C ALA A 18 8.28 0.14 -11.29
N VAL A 19 6.96 0.27 -11.19
CA VAL A 19 5.97 -0.59 -11.82
C VAL A 19 5.07 0.28 -12.70
N ASP A 20 5.23 0.14 -14.02
CA ASP A 20 4.49 0.96 -15.00
C ASP A 20 3.06 0.47 -15.24
N ASP A 21 2.76 -0.79 -14.89
CA ASP A 21 1.46 -1.41 -15.11
C ASP A 21 0.55 -1.27 -13.88
N PRO A 22 -0.51 -0.45 -13.95
CA PRO A 22 -1.44 -0.26 -12.84
C PRO A 22 -2.25 -1.52 -12.52
N GLU A 23 -2.51 -2.41 -13.49
CA GLU A 23 -3.25 -3.66 -13.26
C GLU A 23 -2.45 -4.61 -12.36
N LEU A 24 -1.12 -4.59 -12.47
CA LEU A 24 -0.23 -5.37 -11.61
C LEU A 24 -0.27 -4.86 -10.17
N ILE A 25 -0.36 -3.54 -9.97
CA ILE A 25 -0.47 -2.92 -8.64
C ILE A 25 -1.82 -3.28 -8.00
N ASP A 26 -2.91 -3.27 -8.78
CA ASP A 26 -4.23 -3.69 -8.32
C ASP A 26 -4.24 -5.15 -7.87
N LEU A 27 -3.60 -6.04 -8.65
CA LEU A 27 -3.49 -7.46 -8.32
C LEU A 27 -2.74 -7.68 -6.99
N VAL A 28 -1.61 -6.99 -6.79
CA VAL A 28 -0.84 -7.08 -5.54
C VAL A 28 -1.65 -6.55 -4.36
N GLU A 29 -2.42 -5.47 -4.53
CA GLU A 29 -3.29 -4.99 -3.48
C GLU A 29 -4.35 -6.03 -3.09
N MET A 30 -4.99 -6.68 -4.07
CA MET A 30 -5.95 -7.75 -3.80
C MET A 30 -5.33 -8.89 -3.01
N GLU A 31 -4.15 -9.38 -3.39
CA GLU A 31 -3.43 -10.44 -2.66
C GLU A 31 -3.12 -10.04 -1.22
N VAL A 32 -2.72 -8.77 -0.98
CA VAL A 32 -2.45 -8.27 0.37
C VAL A 32 -3.72 -8.21 1.22
N ARG A 33 -4.86 -7.79 0.64
CA ARG A 33 -6.15 -7.78 1.34
C ARG A 33 -6.60 -9.19 1.71
N GLU A 34 -6.46 -10.15 0.79
CA GLU A 34 -6.74 -11.56 1.05
C GLU A 34 -5.85 -12.14 2.16
N LEU A 35 -4.57 -11.80 2.17
CA LEU A 35 -3.63 -12.17 3.24
C LEU A 35 -4.08 -11.60 4.59
N LEU A 36 -4.44 -10.32 4.65
CA LEU A 36 -4.95 -9.69 5.88
C LEU A 36 -6.21 -10.40 6.39
N SER A 37 -7.18 -10.65 5.51
CA SER A 37 -8.41 -11.38 5.82
C SER A 37 -8.13 -12.80 6.32
N LYS A 38 -7.18 -13.53 5.71
CA LYS A 38 -6.73 -14.85 6.15
C LYS A 38 -6.17 -14.83 7.57
N TYR A 39 -5.46 -13.76 7.95
CA TYR A 39 -4.95 -13.58 9.31
C TYR A 39 -5.98 -13.01 10.30
N GLN A 40 -7.25 -12.85 9.90
CA GLN A 40 -8.35 -12.28 10.68
C GLN A 40 -8.17 -10.78 10.98
N PHE A 41 -7.51 -10.05 10.07
CA PHE A 41 -7.55 -8.59 10.04
C PHE A 41 -8.64 -8.12 9.07
N PRO A 42 -9.16 -6.89 9.22
CA PRO A 42 -10.17 -6.35 8.31
C PRO A 42 -9.55 -5.96 6.97
N GLY A 43 -9.28 -6.94 6.10
CA GLY A 43 -8.57 -6.73 4.83
C GLY A 43 -9.22 -5.70 3.91
N ASP A 44 -10.54 -5.58 3.92
CA ASP A 44 -11.28 -4.62 3.09
C ASP A 44 -11.26 -3.19 3.66
N ASP A 45 -11.25 -3.04 4.98
CA ASP A 45 -11.30 -1.74 5.66
C ASP A 45 -9.90 -1.14 5.93
N VAL A 46 -8.84 -1.94 5.77
CA VAL A 46 -7.47 -1.47 5.97
C VAL A 46 -7.11 -0.45 4.88
N PRO A 47 -6.60 0.75 5.27
CA PRO A 47 -6.08 1.70 4.30
C PRO A 47 -4.84 1.15 3.61
N VAL A 48 -4.87 1.15 2.28
CA VAL A 48 -3.73 0.80 1.43
C VAL A 48 -3.28 2.05 0.69
N ILE A 49 -2.04 2.47 0.93
CA ILE A 49 -1.42 3.62 0.28
C ILE A 49 -0.40 3.10 -0.73
N ARG A 50 -0.54 3.51 -1.99
CA ARG A 50 0.39 3.21 -3.07
C ARG A 50 1.35 4.37 -3.24
N GLY A 51 2.65 4.11 -3.31
CA GLY A 51 3.60 5.19 -3.53
C GLY A 51 5.06 4.77 -3.60
N SER A 52 5.91 5.79 -3.58
CA SER A 52 7.35 5.65 -3.55
C SER A 52 7.93 6.36 -2.34
N ALA A 53 8.46 5.61 -1.39
CA ALA A 53 9.24 6.20 -0.31
C ALA A 53 10.55 6.81 -0.82
N LEU A 54 11.12 6.25 -1.90
CA LEU A 54 12.34 6.76 -2.52
C LEU A 54 12.08 8.07 -3.26
N GLY A 55 11.05 8.12 -4.10
CA GLY A 55 10.64 9.35 -4.77
C GLY A 55 10.28 10.46 -3.76
N ALA A 56 9.54 10.12 -2.70
CA ALA A 56 9.24 11.06 -1.63
C ALA A 56 10.50 11.62 -0.94
N LEU A 57 11.52 10.79 -0.71
CA LEU A 57 12.79 11.23 -0.15
C LEU A 57 13.59 12.13 -1.11
N ASN A 58 13.54 11.83 -2.41
CA ASN A 58 14.22 12.58 -3.45
C ASN A 58 13.52 13.89 -3.82
N GLY A 59 12.38 14.19 -3.20
CA GLY A 59 11.57 15.38 -3.54
C GLY A 59 10.74 15.20 -4.82
N GLU A 60 10.66 13.98 -5.36
CA GLU A 60 9.77 13.58 -6.44
C GLU A 60 8.36 13.30 -5.87
N GLY A 61 7.90 14.20 -5.01
CA GLY A 61 6.53 14.19 -4.51
C GLY A 61 5.58 14.34 -5.70
N ALA A 62 4.50 13.55 -5.69
CA ALA A 62 3.49 13.50 -6.76
C ALA A 62 3.37 14.83 -7.50
N VAL A 63 3.86 14.86 -8.75
CA VAL A 63 3.73 16.00 -9.66
C VAL A 63 2.23 16.17 -9.92
N GLY A 64 1.59 16.95 -9.05
CA GLY A 64 0.14 17.11 -8.96
C GLY A 64 -0.26 18.44 -8.30
N SER A 65 0.66 19.39 -8.25
CA SER A 65 0.36 20.81 -8.01
C SER A 65 1.31 21.66 -8.86
N GLU A 66 1.08 21.66 -10.16
CA GLU A 66 1.42 22.81 -11.00
C GLU A 66 0.08 23.40 -11.47
N ASP A 67 -0.02 24.72 -11.36
CA ASP A 67 -1.18 25.56 -11.70
C ASP A 67 -1.77 25.34 -13.10
#